data_AF-A0A2P8FS89-F1
#
_entry.id   AF-A0A2P8FS89-F1
#
_cell.length_a   1.000
_cell.length_b   1.000
_cell.length_c   1.000
_cell.angle_alpha   90.00
_cell.angle_beta   90.00
_cell.angle_gamma   90.00
#
_symmetry.space_group_name_H-M   'P 1'
#
loop_
_entity.id
_entity.type
_entity.pdbx_description
1 polymer ?
#
loop_
_entity_poly.entity_id
_entity_poly.type
_entity_poly.pdbx_seq_one_letter_code
_entity_poly.pdbx_strand_id
1 'polypeptide(L)'
;MAKAAEDVNVVRARANCAPLAGGKINIGTILDERARELYFEEPRKTELTRIAYIFAQTGKPAPNGKTYSLDKFSDDNYFYDRVMEKSDFYNKGVKTRHADEYTMSPYHVLWPIPQSAIDGNTQARINQNKGYAGYDKNVPPLTEIPK
;
A
#
# COMPACT_ATOMS: atom_id res chain seq x y z
N MET A 1 3.85 -3.84 23.64
CA MET A 1 2.67 -4.56 23.12
C MET A 1 1.47 -4.54 24.07
N ALA A 2 1.64 -4.61 25.40
CA ALA A 2 0.51 -4.56 26.35
C ALA A 2 -0.41 -3.33 26.16
N LYS A 3 0.15 -2.12 26.18
CA LYS A 3 -0.60 -0.87 25.96
C LYS A 3 -1.37 -0.81 24.64
N ALA A 4 -0.76 -1.29 23.54
CA ALA A 4 -1.43 -1.34 22.25
C ALA A 4 -2.64 -2.28 22.25
N ALA A 5 -2.57 -3.38 23.01
CA ALA A 5 -3.71 -4.28 23.17
C ALA A 5 -4.81 -3.65 24.02
N GLU A 6 -4.44 -2.92 25.07
CA GLU A 6 -5.39 -2.16 25.90
C GLU A 6 -6.16 -1.16 25.04
N ASP A 7 -5.47 -0.35 24.23
CA ASP A 7 -6.10 0.64 23.35
C ASP A 7 -7.07 -0.01 22.33
N VAL A 8 -6.63 -1.09 21.67
CA VAL A 8 -7.47 -1.81 20.71
C VAL A 8 -8.68 -2.46 21.40
N ASN A 9 -8.51 -2.95 22.62
CA ASN A 9 -9.58 -3.61 23.35
C ASN A 9 -10.65 -2.63 23.84
N VAL A 10 -10.37 -1.33 23.98
CA VAL A 10 -11.40 -0.30 24.21
C VAL A 10 -12.39 -0.27 23.05
N VAL A 11 -11.88 -0.20 21.82
CA VAL A 11 -12.69 -0.21 20.57
C VAL A 11 -13.50 -1.50 20.45
N ARG A 12 -12.86 -2.65 20.71
CA ARG A 12 -13.50 -3.97 20.61
C ARG A 12 -14.58 -4.18 21.66
N ALA A 13 -14.33 -3.77 22.91
CA ALA A 13 -15.32 -3.89 23.99
C ALA A 13 -16.58 -3.07 23.69
N ARG A 14 -16.43 -1.83 23.22
CA ARG A 14 -17.57 -0.99 22.78
C ARG A 14 -18.34 -1.64 21.62
N ALA A 15 -17.65 -2.34 20.73
CA ALA A 15 -18.26 -3.09 19.62
C ALA A 15 -18.72 -4.52 20.00
N ASN A 16 -18.81 -4.87 21.29
CA ASN A 16 -19.17 -6.20 21.80
C ASN A 16 -18.32 -7.36 21.22
N CYS A 17 -17.07 -7.10 20.87
CA CYS A 17 -16.11 -8.08 20.35
C CYS A 17 -15.22 -8.64 21.48
N ALA A 18 -14.83 -9.92 21.38
CA ALA A 18 -13.91 -10.53 22.35
C ALA A 18 -12.54 -9.81 22.38
N PRO A 19 -11.88 -9.66 23.54
CA PRO A 19 -10.60 -8.95 23.62
C PRO A 19 -9.47 -9.71 22.90
N LEU A 20 -8.49 -8.97 22.38
CA LEU A 20 -7.25 -9.50 21.83
C LEU A 20 -6.17 -9.57 22.91
N ALA A 21 -5.48 -10.70 22.98
CA ALA A 21 -4.29 -10.85 23.81
C ALA A 21 -3.11 -10.04 23.24
N GLY A 22 -2.24 -9.50 24.10
CA GLY A 22 -1.12 -8.67 23.68
C GLY A 22 -0.16 -9.32 22.68
N GLY A 23 0.04 -10.65 22.76
CA GLY A 23 0.86 -11.40 21.80
C GLY A 23 0.24 -11.53 20.41
N LYS A 24 -1.04 -11.20 20.23
CA LYS A 24 -1.72 -11.17 18.93
C LYS A 24 -1.61 -9.82 18.23
N ILE A 25 -1.22 -8.76 18.94
CA ILE A 25 -1.18 -7.41 18.36
C ILE A 25 0.01 -7.26 17.42
N ASN A 26 -0.29 -7.06 16.14
CA ASN A 26 0.65 -6.65 15.11
C ASN A 26 -0.03 -5.69 14.12
N ILE A 27 0.69 -5.21 13.10
CA ILE A 27 0.10 -4.26 12.15
C ILE A 27 -1.07 -4.88 11.36
N GLY A 28 -1.07 -6.19 11.13
CA GLY A 28 -2.14 -6.91 10.46
C GLY A 28 -3.43 -6.87 11.27
N THR A 29 -3.35 -7.19 12.57
CA THR A 29 -4.52 -7.10 13.46
C THR A 29 -5.00 -5.67 13.63
N ILE A 30 -4.10 -4.68 13.72
CA ILE A 30 -4.48 -3.26 13.75
C ILE A 30 -5.21 -2.88 12.45
N LEU A 31 -4.71 -3.32 11.29
CA LEU A 31 -5.35 -3.07 10.00
C LEU A 31 -6.71 -3.78 9.86
N ASP A 32 -6.89 -4.93 10.50
CA ASP A 32 -8.19 -5.61 10.56
C ASP A 32 -9.19 -4.82 11.43
N GLU A 33 -8.78 -4.31 12.59
CA GLU A 33 -9.65 -3.47 13.42
C GLU A 33 -9.99 -2.14 12.75
N ARG A 34 -9.00 -1.48 12.12
CA ARG A 34 -9.24 -0.23 11.37
C ARG A 34 -10.23 -0.43 10.22
N ALA A 35 -10.19 -1.58 9.55
CA ALA A 35 -11.15 -1.88 8.48
C ALA A 35 -12.57 -2.12 9.02
N ARG A 36 -12.71 -2.69 10.22
CA ARG A 36 -14.02 -2.90 10.88
C ARG A 36 -14.60 -1.59 11.44
N GLU A 37 -13.76 -0.78 12.05
CA GLU A 37 -14.17 0.45 12.74
C GLU A 37 -14.39 1.62 11.78
N LEU A 38 -13.50 1.80 10.80
CA LEU A 38 -13.45 3.00 9.95
C LEU A 38 -13.89 2.69 8.52
N TYR A 39 -14.84 1.78 8.36
CA TYR A 39 -15.34 1.39 7.05
C TYR A 39 -15.94 2.61 6.33
N PHE A 40 -15.55 2.84 5.07
CA PHE A 40 -15.81 4.07 4.29
C PHE A 40 -15.17 5.37 4.79
N GLU A 41 -14.64 5.43 6.01
CA GLU A 41 -14.06 6.64 6.59
C GLU A 41 -12.53 6.70 6.47
N GLU A 42 -11.86 5.54 6.52
CA GLU A 42 -10.41 5.49 6.32
C GLU A 42 -10.05 5.57 4.82
N PRO A 43 -9.14 6.48 4.40
CA PRO A 43 -8.54 6.44 3.08
C PRO A 43 -7.58 5.23 2.97
N ARG A 44 -8.16 4.03 2.81
CA ARG A 44 -7.45 2.74 2.94
C ARG A 44 -6.23 2.61 2.05
N LYS A 45 -6.32 3.14 0.82
CA LYS A 45 -5.19 3.18 -0.13
C LYS A 45 -4.02 3.96 0.46
N THR A 46 -4.28 5.15 0.99
CA THR A 46 -3.26 6.03 1.58
C THR A 46 -2.62 5.38 2.80
N GLU A 47 -3.42 4.83 3.71
CA GLU A 47 -2.92 4.20 4.94
C GLU A 47 -2.06 2.96 4.65
N LEU A 48 -2.51 2.07 3.77
CA LEU A 48 -1.72 0.90 3.39
C LEU A 48 -0.44 1.28 2.65
N THR A 49 -0.48 2.32 1.80
CA THR A 49 0.71 2.83 1.09
C THR A 49 1.73 3.40 2.07
N ARG A 50 1.28 4.18 3.07
CA ARG A 50 2.13 4.70 4.15
C ARG A 50 2.80 3.59 4.93
N ILE A 51 2.06 2.55 5.32
CA ILE A 51 2.61 1.40 6.04
C ILE A 51 3.61 0.63 5.18
N ALA A 52 3.33 0.44 3.89
CA ALA A 52 4.26 -0.20 2.97
C ALA A 52 5.59 0.54 2.88
N TYR A 53 5.57 1.89 2.79
CA TYR A 53 6.78 2.70 2.84
C TYR A 53 7.54 2.53 4.16
N ILE A 54 6.86 2.53 5.30
CA ILE A 54 7.51 2.35 6.60
C ILE A 54 8.23 1.00 6.68
N PHE A 55 7.61 -0.07 6.17
CA PHE A 55 8.29 -1.37 6.10
C PHE A 55 9.50 -1.35 5.17
N ALA A 56 9.37 -0.76 3.98
CA ALA A 56 10.46 -0.64 3.02
C ALA A 56 11.63 0.23 3.54
N GLN A 57 11.32 1.29 4.29
CA GLN A 57 12.31 2.20 4.88
C GLN A 57 13.04 1.56 6.07
N THR A 58 12.31 0.81 6.90
CA THR A 58 12.86 0.27 8.15
C THR A 58 13.46 -1.12 8.00
N GLY A 59 13.15 -1.84 6.91
CA GLY A 59 13.56 -3.22 6.72
C GLY A 59 13.01 -4.19 7.76
N LYS A 60 12.07 -3.76 8.61
CA LYS A 60 11.49 -4.60 9.66
C LYS A 60 10.62 -5.68 9.04
N PRO A 61 10.61 -6.90 9.62
CA PRO A 61 9.73 -7.96 9.16
C PRO A 61 8.28 -7.55 9.37
N ALA A 62 7.46 -7.68 8.33
CA ALA A 62 6.03 -7.53 8.40
C ALA A 62 5.36 -8.81 8.97
N PRO A 63 4.07 -8.77 9.31
CA PRO A 63 3.38 -9.92 9.91
C PRO A 63 3.36 -11.17 9.03
N ASN A 64 3.50 -11.02 7.70
CA ASN A 64 3.63 -12.14 6.77
C ASN A 64 5.05 -12.73 6.72
N GLY A 65 5.97 -12.28 7.56
CA GLY A 65 7.35 -12.75 7.66
C GLY A 65 8.31 -12.13 6.63
N LYS A 66 7.80 -11.38 5.64
CA LYS A 66 8.64 -10.73 4.63
C LYS A 66 9.22 -9.41 5.13
N THR A 67 10.39 -9.07 4.62
CA THR A 67 11.02 -7.74 4.73
C THR A 67 10.99 -7.08 3.36
N TYR A 68 10.86 -5.76 3.34
CA TYR A 68 10.78 -4.99 2.09
C TYR A 68 11.87 -3.93 2.06
N SER A 69 12.12 -3.37 0.87
CA SER A 69 13.13 -2.35 0.65
C SER A 69 12.65 -1.29 -0.34
N LEU A 70 13.25 -0.09 -0.27
CA LEU A 70 12.86 1.01 -1.15
C LEU A 70 13.24 0.79 -2.61
N ASP A 71 14.35 0.10 -2.87
CA ASP A 71 14.83 -0.20 -4.23
C ASP A 71 13.92 -1.17 -4.98
N LYS A 72 13.19 -2.03 -4.25
CA LYS A 72 12.21 -2.98 -4.80
C LYS A 72 10.77 -2.55 -4.58
N PHE A 73 10.51 -1.32 -4.13
CA PHE A 73 9.17 -0.94 -3.66
C PHE A 73 8.05 -1.15 -4.70
N SER A 74 8.32 -0.91 -5.98
CA SER A 74 7.35 -1.14 -7.05
C SER A 74 7.24 -2.60 -7.50
N ASP A 75 8.14 -3.47 -7.06
CA ASP A 75 8.18 -4.90 -7.40
C ASP A 75 7.70 -5.79 -6.26
N ASP A 76 7.99 -5.40 -5.01
CA ASP A 76 7.64 -6.11 -3.79
C ASP A 76 7.35 -5.12 -2.65
N ASN A 77 6.13 -5.12 -2.15
CA ASN A 77 5.70 -4.23 -1.07
C ASN A 77 4.55 -4.81 -0.25
N TYR A 78 4.47 -4.38 1.00
CA TYR A 78 3.44 -4.85 1.93
C TYR A 78 2.01 -4.44 1.51
N PHE A 79 1.84 -3.33 0.77
CA PHE A 79 0.52 -2.92 0.27
C PHE A 79 -0.06 -4.01 -0.62
N TYR A 80 0.73 -4.49 -1.59
CA TYR A 80 0.34 -5.54 -2.52
C TYR A 80 0.00 -6.83 -1.78
N ASP A 81 0.93 -7.32 -0.95
CA ASP A 81 0.74 -8.56 -0.19
C ASP A 81 -0.52 -8.51 0.67
N ARG A 82 -0.75 -7.37 1.34
CA ARG A 82 -1.91 -7.20 2.20
C ARG A 82 -3.23 -7.19 1.43
N VAL A 83 -3.27 -6.54 0.26
CA VAL A 83 -4.47 -6.52 -0.59
C VAL A 83 -4.71 -7.92 -1.16
N MET A 84 -3.68 -8.63 -1.63
CA MET A 84 -3.84 -9.99 -2.15
C MET A 84 -4.24 -10.99 -1.07
N GLU A 85 -3.84 -10.77 0.19
CA GLU A 85 -4.26 -11.60 1.33
C GLU A 85 -5.74 -11.40 1.69
N LYS A 86 -6.27 -10.17 1.60
CA LYS A 86 -7.59 -9.80 2.17
C LYS A 86 -8.67 -9.44 1.16
N SER A 87 -8.31 -9.09 -0.07
CA SER A 87 -9.29 -8.77 -1.11
C SER A 87 -10.11 -10.02 -1.45
N ASP A 88 -11.29 -9.81 -2.01
CA ASP A 88 -12.07 -10.86 -2.68
C ASP A 88 -12.17 -10.62 -4.19
N PHE A 89 -11.49 -9.58 -4.68
CA PHE A 89 -11.62 -9.08 -6.03
C PHE A 89 -10.40 -9.43 -6.87
N TYR A 90 -9.20 -9.18 -6.33
CA TYR A 90 -7.94 -9.34 -7.06
C TYR A 90 -7.29 -10.73 -6.93
N ASN A 91 -7.78 -11.58 -6.03
CA ASN A 91 -7.15 -12.85 -5.65
C ASN A 91 -8.05 -14.09 -5.83
N LYS A 92 -9.30 -13.90 -6.28
CA LYS A 92 -10.30 -14.97 -6.45
C LYS A 92 -10.70 -15.21 -7.91
N GLY A 93 -10.00 -14.59 -8.86
CA GLY A 93 -10.32 -14.68 -10.28
C GLY A 93 -11.69 -14.10 -10.62
N VAL A 94 -12.12 -13.07 -9.90
CA VAL A 94 -13.39 -12.38 -10.17
C VAL A 94 -13.29 -11.69 -11.52
N LYS A 95 -14.34 -11.85 -12.32
CA LYS A 95 -14.40 -11.31 -13.69
C LYS A 95 -15.49 -10.25 -13.84
N THR A 96 -15.24 -9.31 -14.75
CA THR A 96 -16.25 -8.37 -15.24
C THR A 96 -17.30 -9.12 -16.06
N ARG A 97 -18.40 -8.42 -16.42
CA ARG A 97 -19.38 -8.93 -17.39
C ARG A 97 -18.80 -9.17 -18.79
N HIS A 98 -17.62 -8.62 -19.09
CA HIS A 98 -16.89 -8.79 -20.35
C HIS A 98 -15.83 -9.91 -20.27
N ALA A 99 -15.82 -10.70 -19.18
CA ALA A 99 -14.88 -11.78 -18.91
C ALA A 99 -13.43 -11.37 -18.62
N ASP A 100 -13.17 -10.08 -18.41
CA ASP A 100 -11.88 -9.58 -17.93
C ASP A 100 -11.70 -9.87 -16.46
N GLU A 101 -10.56 -10.41 -16.07
CA GLU A 101 -10.25 -10.69 -14.67
C GLU A 101 -9.74 -9.43 -13.95
N TYR A 102 -10.27 -9.19 -12.77
CA TYR A 102 -9.74 -8.15 -11.90
C TYR A 102 -8.40 -8.58 -11.33
N THR A 103 -7.33 -7.94 -11.81
CA THR A 103 -5.95 -8.24 -11.40
C THR A 103 -5.29 -7.01 -10.81
N MET A 104 -4.23 -7.25 -10.04
CA MET A 104 -3.39 -6.20 -9.47
C MET A 104 -1.93 -6.61 -9.57
N SER A 105 -1.06 -5.62 -9.78
CA SER A 105 0.40 -5.77 -9.76
C SER A 105 1.00 -4.97 -8.60
N PRO A 106 2.21 -5.33 -8.11
CA PRO A 106 2.85 -4.63 -6.99
C PRO A 106 3.04 -3.12 -7.21
N TYR A 107 3.31 -2.70 -8.44
CA TYR A 107 3.53 -1.28 -8.77
C TYR A 107 2.29 -0.40 -8.63
N HIS A 108 1.08 -0.97 -8.56
CA HIS A 108 -0.16 -0.25 -8.26
C HIS A 108 -0.20 0.33 -6.83
N VAL A 109 0.85 0.11 -6.03
CA VAL A 109 1.08 0.86 -4.78
C VAL A 109 1.21 2.37 -5.03
N LEU A 110 1.70 2.81 -6.19
CA LEU A 110 1.73 4.22 -6.59
C LEU A 110 0.82 4.46 -7.80
N TRP A 111 0.24 5.65 -7.89
CA TRP A 111 -0.56 6.06 -9.04
C TRP A 111 0.32 6.50 -10.21
N PRO A 112 -0.14 6.43 -11.47
CA PRO A 112 0.59 7.02 -12.58
C PRO A 112 0.64 8.53 -12.45
N ILE A 113 1.75 9.13 -12.89
CA ILE A 113 1.80 10.56 -13.15
C ILE A 113 0.95 10.86 -14.40
N PRO A 114 0.01 11.83 -14.35
CA PRO A 114 -0.82 12.18 -15.50
C PRO A 114 0.03 12.56 -16.71
N GLN A 115 -0.31 12.04 -17.90
CA GLN A 115 0.46 12.31 -19.11
C GLN A 115 0.50 13.80 -19.45
N SER A 116 -0.60 14.53 -19.23
CA SER A 116 -0.65 15.98 -19.41
C SER A 116 0.32 16.76 -18.50
N ALA A 117 0.61 16.25 -17.30
CA ALA A 117 1.60 16.86 -16.42
C ALA A 117 3.03 16.62 -16.93
N ILE A 118 3.28 15.46 -17.54
CA ILE A 118 4.56 15.14 -18.17
C ILE A 118 4.76 16.00 -19.42
N ASP A 119 3.78 16.01 -20.32
CA ASP A 119 3.84 16.73 -21.60
C ASP A 119 3.85 18.26 -21.40
N GLY A 120 3.12 18.74 -20.38
CA GLY A 120 3.07 20.16 -20.03
C GLY A 120 4.35 20.70 -19.40
N ASN A 121 5.26 19.84 -18.94
CA ASN A 121 6.57 20.26 -18.46
C ASN A 121 7.52 20.46 -19.65
N THR A 122 7.48 21.63 -20.27
CA THR A 122 8.24 21.89 -21.51
C THR A 122 9.74 22.13 -21.27
N GLN A 123 10.14 22.45 -20.03
CA GLN A 123 11.52 22.78 -19.68
C GLN A 123 12.30 21.59 -19.10
N ALA A 124 11.61 20.53 -18.69
CA ALA A 124 12.21 19.37 -18.06
C ALA A 124 11.28 18.15 -18.19
N ARG A 125 11.78 16.95 -17.88
CA ARG A 125 10.96 15.75 -17.88
C ARG A 125 10.52 15.37 -16.47
N ILE A 126 9.21 15.23 -16.25
CA ILE A 126 8.70 14.55 -15.06
C ILE A 126 8.79 13.04 -15.27
N ASN A 127 9.45 12.33 -14.35
CA ASN A 127 9.56 10.88 -14.41
C ASN A 127 8.25 10.17 -14.04
N GLN A 128 7.98 9.06 -14.70
CA GLN A 128 6.83 8.21 -14.45
C GLN A 128 7.17 7.15 -13.37
N ASN A 129 6.15 6.68 -12.65
CA ASN A 129 6.28 5.54 -11.74
C ASN A 129 6.46 4.22 -12.50
N LYS A 130 7.26 3.29 -11.94
CA LYS A 130 7.50 1.98 -12.56
C LYS A 130 6.19 1.24 -12.84
N GLY A 131 6.14 0.53 -13.98
CA GLY A 131 4.98 -0.26 -14.41
C GLY A 131 3.95 0.51 -15.24
N TYR A 132 4.05 1.84 -15.31
CA TYR A 132 3.17 2.66 -16.17
C TYR A 132 3.85 3.05 -17.48
N ALA A 133 3.04 3.32 -18.50
CA ALA A 133 3.51 3.74 -19.82
C ALA A 133 4.37 5.01 -19.73
N GLY A 134 5.50 5.02 -20.44
CA GLY A 134 6.47 6.11 -20.40
C GLY A 134 7.52 6.01 -19.29
N TYR A 135 7.47 4.99 -18.43
CA TYR A 135 8.55 4.72 -17.46
C TYR A 135 9.91 4.48 -18.13
N ASP A 136 9.92 3.82 -19.28
CA ASP A 136 11.09 3.55 -20.12
C ASP A 136 11.83 4.82 -20.57
N LYS A 137 11.12 5.96 -20.61
CA LYS A 137 11.66 7.26 -20.99
C LYS A 137 12.21 8.05 -19.81
N ASN A 138 12.26 7.46 -18.60
CA ASN A 138 12.78 8.13 -17.41
C ASN A 138 14.24 8.55 -17.58
N VAL A 139 14.55 9.76 -17.11
CA VAL A 139 15.88 10.34 -17.15
C VAL A 139 16.43 10.48 -15.73
N PRO A 140 17.76 10.42 -15.53
CA PRO A 140 18.34 10.70 -14.23
C PRO A 140 17.90 12.07 -13.70
N PRO A 141 17.68 12.22 -12.38
CA PRO A 141 17.39 13.52 -11.79
C PRO A 141 18.52 14.52 -12.07
N LEU A 142 18.17 15.78 -12.31
CA LEU A 142 19.15 16.86 -12.35
C LEU A 142 19.80 17.00 -10.97
N THR A 143 21.13 17.00 -10.94
CA THR A 143 21.92 17.23 -9.72
C THR A 143 22.32 18.70 -9.54
N GLU A 144 22.10 19.52 -10.57
CA GLU A 144 22.45 20.94 -10.62
C GLU A 144 21.35 21.72 -11.36
N ILE A 145 21.24 23.03 -11.08
CA ILE A 145 20.28 23.92 -11.73
C ILE A 145 20.91 24.41 -13.06
N PRO A 146 20.28 24.16 -14.22
CA PRO A 146 20.77 24.67 -15.51
C PRO A 146 20.79 26.21 -15.50
N LYS A 147 21.88 26.80 -16.00
CA LYS A 147 22.05 28.26 -16.14
C LYS A 147 21.26 28.83 -17.31
#